data_AF-A0A7C1E6T9-F1
#
_entry.id   AF-A0A7C1E6T9-F1
#
_cell.length_a   1.000
_cell.length_b   1.000
_cell.length_c   1.000
_cell.angle_alpha   90.00
_cell.angle_beta   90.00
_cell.angle_gamma   90.00
#
_symmetry.space_group_name_H-M   'P 1'
#
loop_
_entity.id
_entity.type
_entity.pdbx_description
1 polymer ?
#
loop_
_entity_poly.entity_id
_entity_poly.type
_entity_poly.pdbx_seq_one_letter_code
_entity_poly.pdbx_strand_id
1 'polypeptide(L)'
;KEFVEWEEVYPGRYYGTLNSELERIWKRGQHALFDIDVQGGMNLKKKFGDRALSVFVMPPSLQVLKERLRARGTDDAESLRKRIEKAEWEMQFAPFFDRTLVNDRLDTALTEAESMVKSFLDQ
;
A
#
# COMPACT_ATOMS: atom_id res chain seq x y z
N LYS A 1 22.76 -8.69 -4.20
CA LYS A 1 21.73 -7.70 -4.63
C LYS A 1 21.51 -6.74 -3.48
N GLU A 2 21.74 -5.43 -3.66
CA GLU A 2 21.65 -4.45 -2.56
C GLU A 2 20.20 -4.07 -2.23
N PHE A 3 19.34 -3.96 -3.24
CA PHE A 3 17.92 -3.60 -3.07
C PHE A 3 16.99 -4.81 -2.97
N VAL A 4 15.98 -4.69 -2.11
CA VAL A 4 14.86 -5.60 -1.97
C VAL A 4 13.95 -5.46 -3.19
N GLU A 5 13.61 -4.22 -3.48
CA GLU A 5 12.82 -3.72 -4.59
C GLU A 5 13.31 -2.31 -4.94
N TRP A 6 13.08 -1.89 -6.18
CA TRP A 6 13.12 -0.50 -6.56
C TRP A 6 12.18 -0.29 -7.76
N GLU A 7 11.56 0.88 -7.84
CA GLU A 7 10.68 1.24 -8.94
C GLU A 7 10.63 2.75 -9.19
N GLU A 8 10.22 3.11 -10.40
CA GLU A 8 9.95 4.49 -10.80
C GLU A 8 8.48 4.84 -10.52
N VAL A 9 8.21 5.47 -9.38
CA VAL A 9 6.84 5.80 -8.94
C VAL A 9 6.28 7.00 -9.69
N TYR A 10 7.16 7.92 -10.10
CA TYR A 10 6.86 9.08 -10.95
C TYR A 10 7.98 9.24 -11.99
N PRO A 11 7.70 9.81 -13.18
CA PRO A 11 8.74 10.05 -14.19
C PRO A 11 9.97 10.76 -13.60
N GLY A 12 11.13 10.09 -13.65
CA GLY A 12 12.41 10.54 -13.12
C GLY A 12 12.61 10.39 -11.60
N ARG A 13 11.71 9.69 -10.88
CA ARG A 13 11.81 9.47 -9.42
C ARG A 13 11.80 7.98 -9.07
N TYR A 14 12.95 7.49 -8.61
CA TYR A 14 13.15 6.10 -8.20
C TYR A 14 13.12 5.97 -6.68
N TYR A 15 12.44 4.93 -6.20
CA TYR A 15 12.37 4.57 -4.80
C TYR A 15 12.84 3.13 -4.64
N GLY A 16 13.48 2.80 -3.52
CA GLY A 16 13.92 1.43 -3.28
C GLY A 16 14.22 1.16 -1.81
N THR A 17 14.00 -0.09 -1.41
CA THR A 17 14.26 -0.57 -0.04
C THR A 17 15.53 -1.41 -0.02
N LEU A 18 16.47 -1.13 0.89
CA LEU A 18 17.72 -1.90 1.01
C LEU A 18 17.48 -3.24 1.73
N ASN A 19 18.16 -4.32 1.28
CA ASN A 19 18.07 -5.61 2.00
C ASN A 19 18.66 -5.52 3.40
N SER A 20 19.68 -4.69 3.60
CA SER A 20 20.31 -4.46 4.91
C SER A 20 19.33 -3.91 5.94
N GLU A 21 18.37 -3.07 5.53
CA GLU A 21 17.36 -2.53 6.44
C GLU A 21 16.36 -3.59 6.89
N LEU A 22 15.93 -4.47 5.98
CA LEU A 22 15.09 -5.61 6.36
C LEU A 22 15.80 -6.55 7.32
N GLU A 23 17.05 -6.89 7.04
CA GLU A 23 17.84 -7.71 7.96
C GLU A 23 17.98 -7.07 9.33
N ARG A 24 18.21 -5.75 9.38
CA ARG A 24 18.32 -5.00 10.64
C ARG A 24 17.04 -5.06 11.46
N ILE A 25 15.88 -4.89 10.81
CA ILE A 25 14.54 -4.95 11.44
C ILE A 25 14.28 -6.37 11.96
N TRP A 26 14.49 -7.40 11.13
CA TRP A 26 14.26 -8.78 11.52
C TRP A 26 15.20 -9.28 12.61
N LYS A 27 16.48 -8.85 12.61
CA LYS A 27 17.44 -9.15 13.69
C LYS A 27 17.01 -8.59 15.05
N ARG A 28 16.11 -7.60 15.07
CA ARG A 28 15.52 -7.03 16.30
C ARG A 28 14.21 -7.72 16.71
N GLY A 29 13.79 -8.76 15.99
CA GLY A 29 12.49 -9.41 16.21
C GLY A 29 11.30 -8.54 15.83
N GLN A 30 11.51 -7.55 14.95
CA GLN A 30 10.47 -6.62 14.50
C GLN A 30 10.01 -6.97 13.08
N HIS A 31 8.83 -6.49 12.70
CA HIS A 31 8.27 -6.64 11.35
C HIS A 31 8.42 -5.35 10.56
N ALA A 32 8.75 -5.48 9.27
CA ALA A 32 8.82 -4.34 8.36
C ALA A 32 7.42 -4.03 7.81
N LEU A 33 7.03 -2.75 7.84
CA LEU A 33 5.82 -2.25 7.21
C LEU A 33 6.20 -1.44 5.98
N PHE A 34 5.55 -1.72 4.85
CA PHE A 34 5.76 -1.03 3.59
C PHE A 34 4.50 -0.24 3.23
N ASP A 35 4.68 1.05 2.94
CA ASP A 35 3.67 1.92 2.33
C ASP A 35 4.17 2.26 0.92
N ILE A 36 3.73 1.45 -0.05
CA ILE A 36 4.19 1.46 -1.44
C ILE A 36 3.01 1.30 -2.38
N ASP A 37 3.22 1.55 -3.68
CA ASP A 37 2.15 1.44 -4.67
C ASP A 37 1.83 -0.02 -5.05
N VAL A 38 0.85 -0.19 -5.95
CA VAL A 38 0.37 -1.53 -6.34
C VAL A 38 1.44 -2.38 -7.03
N GLN A 39 2.34 -1.78 -7.80
CA GLN A 39 3.39 -2.52 -8.49
C GLN A 39 4.45 -2.99 -7.51
N GLY A 40 4.93 -2.10 -6.63
CA GLY A 40 5.83 -2.42 -5.54
C GLY A 40 5.24 -3.51 -4.63
N GLY A 41 3.98 -3.33 -4.19
CA GLY A 41 3.27 -4.29 -3.35
C GLY A 41 3.20 -5.69 -3.96
N MET A 42 2.85 -5.80 -5.24
CA MET A 42 2.85 -7.08 -5.96
C MET A 42 4.25 -7.66 -6.13
N ASN A 43 5.28 -6.83 -6.34
CA ASN A 43 6.66 -7.27 -6.48
C ASN A 43 7.20 -7.84 -5.16
N LEU A 44 6.93 -7.16 -4.02
CA LEU A 44 7.24 -7.70 -2.70
C LEU A 44 6.50 -9.01 -2.44
N LYS A 45 5.21 -9.07 -2.75
CA LYS A 45 4.43 -10.28 -2.55
C LYS A 45 4.97 -11.45 -3.38
N LYS A 46 5.35 -11.23 -4.64
CA LYS A 46 6.04 -12.24 -5.47
C LYS A 46 7.37 -12.68 -4.89
N LYS A 47 8.13 -11.75 -4.30
CA LYS A 47 9.46 -12.02 -3.74
C LYS A 47 9.41 -12.77 -2.41
N PHE A 48 8.50 -12.39 -1.52
CA PHE A 48 8.42 -12.92 -0.16
C PHE A 48 7.35 -13.99 0.03
N GLY A 49 6.41 -14.12 -0.91
CA GLY A 49 5.36 -15.13 -0.88
C GLY A 49 4.55 -15.06 0.42
N ASP A 50 4.45 -16.19 1.11
CA ASP A 50 3.73 -16.33 2.37
C ASP A 50 4.40 -15.62 3.55
N ARG A 51 5.66 -15.17 3.39
CA ARG A 51 6.35 -14.37 4.41
C ARG A 51 5.97 -12.88 4.39
N ALA A 52 5.04 -12.48 3.53
CA ALA A 52 4.52 -11.13 3.45
C ALA A 52 2.99 -11.16 3.35
N LEU A 53 2.34 -10.25 4.07
CA LEU A 53 0.92 -9.94 3.93
C LEU A 53 0.78 -8.69 3.05
N SER A 54 0.08 -8.80 1.93
CA SER A 54 -0.28 -7.65 1.10
C SER A 54 -1.73 -7.22 1.35
N VAL A 55 -1.91 -5.95 1.76
CA VAL A 55 -3.23 -5.37 2.03
C VAL A 55 -3.47 -4.20 1.08
N PHE A 56 -4.50 -4.29 0.25
CA PHE A 56 -4.93 -3.19 -0.62
C PHE A 56 -5.93 -2.30 0.13
N VAL A 57 -5.59 -1.05 0.39
CA VAL A 57 -6.46 -0.10 1.09
C VAL A 57 -7.23 0.74 0.07
N MET A 58 -8.56 0.63 0.06
CA MET A 58 -9.40 1.32 -0.92
C MET A 58 -10.52 2.13 -0.27
N PRO A 59 -10.95 3.24 -0.90
CA PRO A 59 -12.17 3.93 -0.51
C PRO A 59 -13.41 3.06 -0.79
N PRO A 60 -14.57 3.34 -0.17
CA PRO A 60 -15.82 2.63 -0.47
C PRO A 60 -16.30 2.86 -1.91
N SER A 61 -15.91 3.99 -2.53
CA SER A 61 -16.12 4.25 -3.95
C SER A 61 -15.19 5.34 -4.48
N LEU A 62 -15.03 5.43 -5.81
CA LEU A 62 -14.34 6.53 -6.47
C LEU A 62 -14.99 7.89 -6.18
N GLN A 63 -16.31 7.92 -6.02
CA GLN A 63 -17.02 9.16 -5.70
C GLN A 63 -16.63 9.68 -4.31
N VAL A 64 -16.60 8.79 -3.31
CA VAL A 64 -16.16 9.14 -1.95
C VAL A 64 -14.69 9.57 -1.94
N LEU A 65 -13.84 8.95 -2.75
CA LEU A 65 -12.44 9.39 -2.91
C LEU A 65 -12.35 10.82 -3.44
N LYS A 66 -13.10 11.14 -4.51
CA LYS A 66 -13.16 12.48 -5.09
C LYS A 66 -13.59 13.52 -4.06
N GLU A 67 -14.62 13.22 -3.28
CA GLU A 67 -15.12 14.10 -2.22
C GLU A 67 -14.07 14.32 -1.13
N ARG A 68 -13.42 13.26 -0.64
CA ARG A 68 -12.36 13.35 0.37
C ARG A 68 -11.16 14.16 -0.11
N LEU A 69 -10.72 13.97 -1.34
CA LEU A 69 -9.58 14.71 -1.90
C LEU A 69 -9.92 16.20 -2.07
N ARG A 70 -11.13 16.53 -2.55
CA ARG A 70 -11.59 17.93 -2.63
C ARG A 70 -11.67 18.58 -1.25
N ALA A 71 -12.21 17.87 -0.25
CA ALA A 71 -12.35 18.38 1.11
C ALA A 71 -11.00 18.68 1.79
N ARG A 72 -9.92 17.97 1.40
CA ARG A 72 -8.57 18.23 1.91
C ARG A 72 -8.00 19.57 1.44
N GLY A 73 -8.51 20.15 0.36
CA GLY A 73 -8.17 21.50 -0.12
C GLY A 73 -6.68 21.75 -0.42
N THR A 74 -5.88 20.69 -0.55
CA THR A 74 -4.41 20.76 -0.66
C THR A 74 -3.89 20.49 -2.07
N ASP A 75 -4.75 19.97 -2.95
CA ASP A 75 -4.42 19.64 -4.34
C ASP A 75 -5.03 20.68 -5.29
N ASP A 76 -4.27 21.10 -6.30
CA ASP A 76 -4.82 21.83 -7.45
C ASP A 76 -5.68 20.90 -8.34
N ALA A 77 -6.42 21.48 -9.28
CA ALA A 77 -7.36 20.74 -10.12
C ALA A 77 -6.67 19.66 -11.00
N GLU A 78 -5.43 19.91 -11.43
CA GLU A 78 -4.68 18.98 -12.29
C GLU A 78 -4.15 17.80 -11.47
N SER A 79 -3.58 18.07 -10.30
CA SER A 79 -3.08 17.09 -9.35
C SER A 79 -4.19 16.20 -8.83
N LEU A 80 -5.36 16.79 -8.54
CA LEU A 80 -6.56 16.05 -8.17
C LEU A 80 -6.99 15.08 -9.27
N ARG A 81 -7.01 15.54 -10.53
CA ARG A 81 -7.38 14.68 -11.67
C ARG A 81 -6.42 13.50 -11.82
N LYS A 82 -5.11 13.76 -11.79
CA LYS A 82 -4.07 12.72 -11.86
C LYS A 82 -4.19 11.69 -10.74
N ARG A 83 -4.49 12.11 -9.51
CA ARG A 83 -4.70 11.22 -8.36
C ARG A 83 -5.92 10.32 -8.54
N ILE A 84 -7.02 10.87 -9.05
CA ILE A 84 -8.24 10.10 -9.32
C ILE A 84 -7.99 9.07 -10.42
N GLU A 85 -7.38 9.49 -11.53
CA GLU A 85 -7.03 8.61 -12.66
C GLU A 85 -6.10 7.47 -12.20
N LYS A 86 -5.07 7.80 -11.40
CA LYS A 86 -4.18 6.81 -10.81
C LYS A 86 -4.94 5.83 -9.91
N ALA A 87 -5.79 6.32 -9.01
CA ALA A 87 -6.55 5.47 -8.10
C ALA A 87 -7.50 4.51 -8.84
N GLU A 88 -8.17 4.98 -9.90
CA GLU A 88 -9.04 4.13 -10.73
C GLU A 88 -8.27 3.00 -11.41
N TRP A 89 -7.05 3.28 -11.90
CA TRP A 89 -6.15 2.27 -12.42
C TRP A 89 -5.64 1.31 -11.33
N GLU A 90 -5.22 1.82 -10.17
CA GLU A 90 -4.71 1.02 -9.05
C GLU A 90 -5.77 0.06 -8.47
N MET A 91 -7.04 0.48 -8.46
CA MET A 91 -8.15 -0.36 -7.97
C MET A 91 -8.34 -1.66 -8.78
N GLN A 92 -7.88 -1.72 -10.03
CA GLN A 92 -7.90 -2.94 -10.85
C GLN A 92 -6.97 -4.03 -10.31
N PHE A 93 -6.00 -3.66 -9.46
CA PHE A 93 -5.01 -4.58 -8.91
C PHE A 93 -5.42 -5.19 -7.57
N ALA A 94 -6.50 -4.72 -6.95
CA ALA A 94 -7.00 -5.25 -5.67
C ALA A 94 -7.11 -6.79 -5.63
N PRO A 95 -7.55 -7.50 -6.70
CA PRO A 95 -7.60 -8.96 -6.70
C PRO A 95 -6.26 -9.69 -6.59
N PHE A 96 -5.13 -8.99 -6.78
CA PHE A 96 -3.78 -9.57 -6.66
C PHE A 96 -3.18 -9.43 -5.24
N PHE A 97 -3.90 -8.81 -4.32
CA PHE A 97 -3.50 -8.67 -2.92
C PHE A 97 -4.14 -9.77 -2.06
N ASP A 98 -3.52 -10.10 -0.92
CA ASP A 98 -4.06 -11.13 -0.02
C ASP A 98 -5.39 -10.68 0.60
N ARG A 99 -5.50 -9.38 0.91
CA ARG A 99 -6.68 -8.77 1.54
C ARG A 99 -6.98 -7.40 0.94
N THR A 100 -8.25 -7.05 0.93
CA THR A 100 -8.73 -5.69 0.61
C THR A 100 -9.33 -5.09 1.86
N LEU A 101 -8.86 -3.90 2.25
CA LEU A 101 -9.38 -3.13 3.37
C LEU A 101 -10.18 -1.94 2.83
N VAL A 102 -11.49 -1.94 3.05
CA VAL A 102 -12.36 -0.83 2.63
C VAL A 102 -12.37 0.23 3.71
N ASN A 103 -11.71 1.36 3.45
CA ASN A 103 -11.64 2.49 4.36
C ASN A 103 -12.88 3.40 4.23
N ASP A 104 -14.03 2.90 4.66
CA ASP A 104 -15.25 3.71 4.77
C ASP A 104 -15.26 4.55 6.07
N ARG A 105 -15.15 3.88 7.21
CA ARG A 105 -15.01 4.50 8.53
C ARG A 105 -13.66 4.16 9.13
N LEU A 106 -12.94 5.17 9.61
CA LEU A 106 -11.59 5.01 10.12
C LEU A 106 -11.51 3.99 11.27
N ASP A 107 -12.37 4.11 12.28
CA ASP A 107 -12.35 3.22 13.44
C ASP A 107 -12.55 1.74 13.08
N THR A 108 -13.46 1.48 12.13
CA THR A 108 -13.73 0.14 11.62
C THR A 108 -12.54 -0.38 10.82
N ALA A 109 -12.01 0.44 9.89
CA ALA A 109 -10.87 0.06 9.08
C ALA A 109 -9.60 -0.20 9.91
N LEU A 110 -9.39 0.54 11.00
CA LEU A 110 -8.29 0.31 11.94
C LEU A 110 -8.44 -1.04 12.66
N THR A 111 -9.64 -1.32 13.16
CA THR A 111 -9.93 -2.60 13.83
C THR A 111 -9.71 -3.79 12.88
N GLU A 112 -10.17 -3.67 11.63
CA GLU A 112 -9.98 -4.69 10.61
C GLU A 112 -8.50 -4.86 10.24
N ALA A 113 -7.77 -3.77 10.03
CA ALA A 113 -6.33 -3.81 9.74
C ALA A 113 -5.54 -4.49 10.86
N GLU A 114 -5.81 -4.14 12.12
CA GLU A 114 -5.19 -4.81 13.27
C GLU A 114 -5.47 -6.31 13.29
N SER A 115 -6.72 -6.70 13.02
CA SER A 115 -7.13 -8.11 12.99
C SER A 115 -6.40 -8.89 11.90
N MET A 116 -6.30 -8.31 10.69
CA MET A 116 -5.56 -8.90 9.57
C MET A 116 -4.08 -9.10 9.91
N VAL A 117 -3.45 -8.08 10.51
CA VAL A 117 -2.02 -8.15 10.88
C VAL A 117 -1.81 -9.16 12.00
N LYS A 118 -2.61 -9.14 13.08
CA LYS A 118 -2.52 -10.12 14.17
C LYS A 118 -2.63 -11.56 13.64
N SER A 119 -3.65 -11.83 12.83
CA SER A 119 -3.85 -13.15 12.22
C SER A 119 -2.72 -13.59 11.29
N PHE A 120 -1.93 -12.67 10.74
CA PHE A 120 -0.75 -12.98 9.94
C PHE A 120 0.48 -13.26 10.81
N LEU A 121 0.64 -12.51 11.90
CA LEU A 121 1.78 -12.68 12.81
C LEU A 121 1.65 -13.91 13.71
N ASP A 122 0.43 -14.38 13.96
CA ASP A 122 0.14 -15.57 14.79
C ASP A 122 0.26 -16.91 14.02
N GLN A 123 0.72 -16.89 12.76
CA GLN A 123 0.88 -18.08 11.90
C GLN A 123 2.15 -18.88 12.19
#